data_AF-A0A2N0RXG8-F1
#
_entry.id   AF-A0A2N0RXG8-F1
#
_cell.length_a   1.000
_cell.length_b   1.000
_cell.length_c   1.000
_cell.angle_alpha   90.00
_cell.angle_beta   90.00
_cell.angle_gamma   90.00
#
_symmetry.space_group_name_H-M   'P 1'
#
loop_
_entity.id
_entity.type
_entity.pdbx_description
1 polymer ?
#
loop_
_entity_poly.entity_id
_entity_poly.type
_entity_poly.pdbx_seq_one_letter_code
_entity_poly.pdbx_strand_id
1 'polypeptide(L)' 'RVIINPGKNFDGWWNIDQLIEQIKTRAIPIFEKIHPGMVAVFAFDNLSSHAKLADDTLNAANMNLNSGGK' A
#
# COMPACT_ATOMS: atom_id res chain seq x y z
N ARG A 1 10.22 7.45 -15.80
CA ARG A 1 9.15 6.44 -15.60
C ARG A 1 9.39 5.81 -14.23
N VAL A 2 8.41 5.85 -13.32
CA VAL A 2 8.46 5.08 -12.05
C VAL A 2 7.67 3.80 -12.29
N ILE A 3 8.24 2.65 -11.96
CA ILE A 3 7.59 1.34 -12.11
C ILE A 3 7.14 0.93 -10.72
N ILE A 4 5.83 0.70 -10.55
CA ILE A 4 5.24 0.20 -9.30
C ILE A 4 5.16 -1.32 -9.42
N ASN A 5 5.64 -2.02 -8.40
CA ASN A 5 5.60 -3.49 -8.32
C ASN A 5 4.55 -3.91 -7.28
N PRO A 6 3.24 -3.97 -7.63
CA PRO A 6 2.22 -4.44 -6.70
C PRO A 6 2.42 -5.95 -6.44
N GLY A 7 2.47 -6.34 -5.17
CA GLY A 7 3.00 -7.63 -4.73
C GLY A 7 2.16 -8.86 -5.09
N LYS A 8 2.89 -9.94 -5.45
CA LYS A 8 2.74 -11.35 -4.97
C LYS A 8 4.00 -12.17 -5.32
N ASN A 9 4.87 -11.69 -6.21
CA ASN A 9 6.12 -12.36 -6.62
C ASN A 9 7.36 -11.43 -6.55
N PHE A 10 7.55 -10.77 -5.41
CA PHE A 10 8.79 -10.07 -4.99
C PHE A 10 9.36 -8.99 -5.91
N ASP A 11 9.01 -7.73 -5.62
CA ASP A 11 10.06 -6.70 -5.57
C ASP A 11 9.71 -5.53 -4.61
N GLY A 12 9.23 -5.89 -3.42
CA GLY A 12 8.77 -4.94 -2.40
C GLY A 12 7.29 -4.62 -2.54
N TRP A 13 6.53 -4.82 -1.47
CA TRP A 13 5.13 -4.40 -1.42
C TRP A 13 5.07 -2.88 -1.61
N TRP A 14 4.24 -2.42 -2.55
CA TRP A 14 3.94 -1.00 -2.63
C TRP A 14 3.34 -0.54 -1.31
N ASN A 15 4.04 0.36 -0.63
CA ASN A 15 3.71 0.78 0.72
C ASN A 15 3.29 2.26 0.76
N ILE A 16 2.81 2.70 1.92
CA ILE A 16 2.34 4.07 2.10
C ILE A 16 3.46 5.10 1.95
N ASP A 17 4.71 4.76 2.28
CA ASP A 17 5.84 5.67 2.12
C ASP A 17 6.12 5.96 0.64
N GLN A 18 6.06 4.93 -0.20
CA GLN A 18 6.18 5.06 -1.66
C GLN A 18 5.02 5.85 -2.27
N LEU A 19 3.79 5.70 -1.75
CA LEU A 19 2.65 6.54 -2.13
C LEU A 19 2.92 8.02 -1.80
N ILE A 20 3.36 8.30 -0.58
CA ILE A 20 3.64 9.67 -0.13
C ILE A 20 4.74 10.31 -0.98
N GLU A 21 5.82 9.58 -1.25
CA GLU A 21 6.92 10.06 -2.09
C GLU A 21 6.44 10.38 -3.52
N GLN A 22 5.61 9.50 -4.10
CA GLN A 22 5.05 9.72 -5.44
C GLN A 22 4.15 10.96 -5.48
N ILE A 23 3.31 11.18 -4.48
CA ILE A 23 2.43 12.35 -4.42
C ILE A 23 3.28 13.64 -4.37
N LYS A 24 4.27 13.68 -3.48
CA LYS A 24 5.13 14.86 -3.27
C LYS A 24 5.98 15.18 -4.49
N THR A 25 6.59 14.17 -5.10
CA THR A 25 7.61 14.37 -6.15
C THR A 25 7.01 14.43 -7.55
N ARG A 26 5.78 13.92 -7.76
CA ARG A 26 5.15 13.84 -9.07
C ARG A 26 3.78 14.53 -9.10
N ALA A 27 2.83 14.06 -8.31
CA ALA A 27 1.44 14.48 -8.45
C ALA A 27 1.24 15.97 -8.17
N ILE A 28 1.80 16.46 -7.06
CA ILE A 28 1.69 17.88 -6.67
C ILE A 28 2.36 18.80 -7.71
N PRO A 29 3.64 18.60 -8.11
CA PRO A 29 4.27 19.44 -9.13
C PRO A 29 3.53 19.46 -10.47
N ILE A 30 2.99 18.31 -10.89
CA ILE A 30 2.18 18.24 -12.11
C ILE A 30 0.92 19.09 -11.95
N PHE A 31 0.18 18.91 -10.85
CA PHE A 31 -1.04 19.67 -10.57
C PHE A 31 -0.79 21.18 -10.55
N GLU A 32 0.20 21.63 -9.79
CA GLU A 32 0.54 23.07 -9.68
C GLU A 32 0.91 23.67 -11.03
N LYS A 33 1.55 22.89 -11.91
CA LYS A 33 1.94 23.34 -13.25
C LYS A 33 0.74 23.48 -14.19
N ILE A 34 -0.23 22.57 -14.13
CA ILE A 34 -1.38 22.54 -15.04
C ILE A 34 -2.58 23.35 -14.51
N HIS A 35 -2.64 23.59 -13.20
CA HIS A 35 -3.74 24.29 -12.52
C HIS A 35 -3.21 25.37 -11.55
N PRO A 36 -2.59 26.45 -12.06
CA PRO A 36 -2.01 27.49 -11.21
C PRO A 36 -3.07 28.17 -10.33
N GLY A 37 -2.78 28.29 -9.03
CA GLY A 37 -3.65 28.96 -8.06
C GLY A 37 -4.87 28.15 -7.59
N MET A 38 -5.01 26.90 -8.04
CA MET A 38 -6.07 26.01 -7.58
C MET A 38 -5.60 25.14 -6.40
N VAL A 39 -6.56 24.56 -5.69
CA VAL A 39 -6.31 23.61 -4.58
C VAL A 39 -6.75 22.21 -4.98
N ALA A 40 -5.87 21.23 -4.84
CA ALA A 40 -6.17 19.82 -5.04
C ALA A 40 -6.52 19.12 -3.72
N VAL A 41 -7.47 18.18 -3.78
CA VAL A 41 -7.74 17.22 -2.70
C VAL A 41 -7.42 15.82 -3.22
N PHE A 42 -6.52 15.13 -2.53
CA PHE A 42 -6.17 13.74 -2.83
C PHE A 42 -6.80 12.84 -1.76
N ALA A 43 -7.72 11.98 -2.17
CA ALA A 43 -8.36 10.99 -1.30
C ALA A 43 -7.94 9.58 -1.71
N PHE A 44 -7.56 8.76 -0.73
CA PHE A 44 -7.12 7.39 -0.94
C PHE A 44 -8.05 6.45 -0.16
N ASP A 45 -8.40 5.33 -0.76
CA ASP A 45 -9.02 4.24 0.01
C ASP A 45 -7.94 3.57 0.88
N ASN A 46 -8.36 3.12 2.06
CA ASN A 46 -7.54 2.28 2.93
C ASN A 46 -8.22 0.91 3.07
N LEU A 47 -8.49 0.25 1.95
CA LEU A 47 -9.13 -1.05 1.95
C LEU A 47 -8.24 -2.09 2.64
N SER A 48 -8.78 -2.74 3.68
CA SER A 48 -8.08 -3.71 4.53
C SER A 48 -7.79 -5.05 3.85
N SER A 49 -8.05 -5.22 2.55
CA SER A 49 -7.70 -6.42 1.78
C SER A 49 -6.19 -6.66 1.66
N HIS A 50 -5.38 -5.72 2.12
CA HIS A 50 -3.93 -5.81 2.29
C HIS A 50 -3.49 -5.80 3.77
N ALA A 51 -4.37 -6.15 4.71
CA ALA A 51 -4.02 -6.24 6.13
C ALA A 51 -2.82 -7.20 6.31
N LYS A 52 -1.63 -6.61 6.43
CA LYS A 52 -0.42 -7.32 6.83
C LYS A 52 -0.65 -7.70 8.29
N LEU A 53 -0.92 -8.98 8.53
CA LEU A 53 -0.77 -9.52 9.88
C LEU A 53 0.70 -9.34 10.27
N ALA A 54 0.97 -8.88 11.48
CA ALA A 54 2.33 -8.88 12.02
C ALA A 54 2.87 -10.32 12.02
N ASP A 55 4.18 -10.49 11.90
CA ASP A 55 4.81 -11.81 11.74
C ASP A 55 4.51 -12.76 12.92
N ASP A 56 4.13 -12.20 14.07
CA ASP A 56 3.73 -12.89 15.30
C ASP A 56 2.20 -13.04 15.49
N THR A 57 1.39 -12.58 14.53
CA THR A 57 -0.06 -12.61 14.69
C THR A 57 -0.59 -14.02 14.53
N LEU A 58 -1.41 -14.44 15.50
CA LEU A 58 -2.10 -15.72 15.47
C LEU A 58 -3.07 -15.80 14.28
N ASN A 59 -2.70 -16.55 13.24
CA ASN A 59 -3.57 -16.80 12.08
C ASN A 59 -4.41 -18.05 12.32
N ALA A 60 -5.68 -17.85 12.68
CA ALA A 60 -6.64 -18.94 12.89
C ALA A 60 -6.81 -19.85 11.66
N ALA A 61 -6.57 -19.36 10.45
CA ALA A 61 -6.61 -20.18 9.23
C ALA A 61 -5.42 -21.16 9.12
N ASN A 62 -4.33 -20.91 9.86
CA ASN A 62 -3.16 -21.79 9.93
C ASN A 62 -3.14 -22.63 11.22
N MET A 63 -4.15 -22.50 12.08
CA MET A 63 -4.25 -23.33 13.28
C MET A 63 -4.86 -24.68 12.92
N ASN A 64 -4.37 -25.74 13.57
CA ASN A 64 -4.94 -27.07 13.42
C ASN A 64 -6.37 -27.07 13.96
N LEU A 65 -7.32 -27.54 13.14
CA LEU A 65 -8.72 -27.65 13.53
C LEU A 65 -8.94 -28.75 14.59
N ASN A 66 -8.03 -29.72 14.71
CA ASN A 66 -8.11 -30.85 15.63
C ASN A 66 -6.83 -30.99 16.47
N SER A 67 -6.96 -31.63 17.64
CA SER A 67 -5.82 -31.97 18.50
C SER A 67 -4.92 -33.02 17.83
N GLY A 68 -3.60 -32.81 17.91
CA GLY A 68 -2.59 -33.71 17.34
C GLY A 68 -1.96 -33.19 16.05
N GLY A 69 -1.60 -31.90 16.00
CA GLY A 69 -0.90 -31.29 14.86
C GLY A 69 0.21 -32.18 14.28
N LYS A 70 0.44 -32.06 12.96
CA LYS A 70 1.48 -32.83 12.24
C LYS A 70 2.82 -32.86 12.96
#